data_AF-J2XDT0-F1
#
_entry.id   AF-J2XDT0-F1
#
_cell.length_a   1.000
_cell.length_b   1.000
_cell.length_c   1.000
_cell.angle_alpha   90.00
_cell.angle_beta   90.00
_cell.angle_gamma   90.00
#
_symmetry.space_group_name_H-M   'P 1'
#
loop_
_entity.id
_entity.type
_entity.pdbx_description
1 polymer ?
#
loop_
_entity_poly.entity_id
_entity_poly.type
_entity_poly.pdbx_seq_one_letter_code
_entity_poly.pdbx_strand_id
1 'polypeptide(L)'
;MLRGNQSREVLINVRGAELIAREFSQFQASDMAGQTDSSESMNYITRDEFSARIEVIETRIDARIESMSAKIDGFLTQQAERDKVRLEQEQSQEAARLELEATRLERERSQEAARLERERSQEKVRLEQEQARKEARLERERTQEEVRLTRERYLEDFRQEQERIRLAREKANEKAWLEREKTEQRIRLAQEKVHQERDKRYALMTARMDRSLERIDEAMRMVSTNKANYWAATTVHFLGMVAILVGSYYANQANVLVTMQTTLAMVQSVKEAGNSAPAVLMTLPAE
;
A
#
# COMPACT_ATOMS: atom_id res chain seq x y z
N MET A 1 4.12 -45.40 62.79
CA MET A 1 5.25 -45.06 63.67
C MET A 1 4.67 -44.35 64.88
N LEU A 2 4.27 -45.07 65.93
CA LEU A 2 5.08 -45.60 67.04
C LEU A 2 5.59 -44.51 68.00
N ARG A 3 4.93 -44.51 69.16
CA ARG A 3 5.46 -44.41 70.55
C ARG A 3 6.31 -43.21 70.96
N GLY A 4 5.81 -42.54 72.00
CA GLY A 4 6.58 -41.79 72.99
C GLY A 4 5.66 -40.71 73.59
N ASN A 5 5.43 -40.58 74.89
CA ASN A 5 6.10 -41.17 76.03
C ASN A 5 5.16 -40.98 77.24
N GLN A 6 4.35 -42.01 77.54
CA GLN A 6 3.64 -42.13 78.81
C GLN A 6 4.69 -42.51 79.87
N SER A 7 5.23 -41.53 80.59
CA SER A 7 6.16 -41.77 81.70
C SER A 7 6.15 -40.57 82.63
N ARG A 8 5.08 -40.41 83.42
CA ARG A 8 5.10 -39.53 84.60
C ARG A 8 4.08 -39.83 85.71
N GLU A 9 3.29 -40.90 85.61
CA GLU A 9 2.25 -41.21 86.61
C GLU A 9 2.55 -42.38 87.57
N VAL A 10 3.75 -42.96 87.58
CA VAL A 10 4.04 -44.15 88.43
C VAL A 10 5.04 -43.86 89.57
N LEU A 11 5.26 -42.58 89.93
CA LEU A 11 6.20 -42.23 91.01
C LEU A 11 5.57 -41.61 92.26
N ILE A 12 4.25 -41.69 92.41
CA ILE A 12 3.53 -41.24 93.61
C ILE A 12 2.65 -42.38 94.14
N ASN A 13 3.24 -43.56 94.37
CA ASN A 13 2.52 -44.61 95.11
C ASN A 13 3.41 -45.51 95.98
N VAL A 14 4.70 -45.20 96.11
CA VAL A 14 5.63 -45.99 96.94
C VAL A 14 5.86 -45.35 98.32
N ARG A 15 5.58 -44.04 98.48
CA ARG A 15 5.83 -43.32 99.74
C ARG A 15 4.68 -43.36 100.77
N GLY A 16 3.48 -43.77 100.36
CA GLY A 16 2.32 -43.92 101.25
C GLY A 16 2.26 -45.27 101.97
N ALA A 17 2.88 -46.32 101.41
CA ALA A 17 2.86 -47.66 101.98
C ALA A 17 3.89 -47.88 103.10
N GLU A 18 4.99 -47.12 103.13
CA GLU A 18 6.04 -47.24 104.15
C GLU A 18 5.74 -46.52 105.47
N LEU A 19 4.76 -45.61 105.52
CA LEU A 19 4.35 -44.93 106.76
C LEU A 19 3.34 -45.74 107.58
N ILE A 20 2.55 -46.61 106.95
CA ILE A 20 1.57 -47.47 107.64
C ILE A 20 2.27 -48.68 108.29
N ALA A 21 3.41 -49.14 107.74
CA ALA A 21 4.21 -50.22 108.32
C ALA A 21 5.04 -49.79 109.54
N ARG A 22 5.32 -48.50 109.73
CA ARG A 22 6.16 -48.00 110.83
C ARG A 22 5.38 -47.62 112.09
N GLU A 23 4.09 -47.30 111.98
CA GLU A 23 3.23 -47.02 113.14
C GLU A 23 2.60 -48.30 113.76
N PHE A 24 2.54 -49.42 113.04
CA PHE A 24 2.02 -50.69 113.59
C PHE A 24 3.05 -51.45 114.45
N SER A 25 4.35 -51.19 114.30
CA SER A 25 5.41 -51.82 115.11
C SER A 25 5.73 -51.11 116.43
N GLN A 26 5.13 -49.95 116.71
CA GLN A 26 5.41 -49.20 117.96
C GLN A 26 4.33 -49.40 119.05
N PHE A 27 3.31 -50.22 118.79
CA PHE A 27 2.26 -50.57 119.75
C PHE A 27 2.34 -52.01 120.31
N GLN A 28 3.38 -52.78 119.97
CA GLN A 28 3.63 -54.15 120.45
C GLN A 28 5.08 -54.32 120.97
N ALA A 29 5.51 -53.54 121.95
CA ALA A 29 6.84 -53.77 122.57
C ALA A 29 7.01 -53.27 124.03
N SER A 30 5.95 -52.83 124.71
CA SER A 30 6.08 -52.23 126.05
C SER A 30 5.06 -52.76 127.07
N ASP A 31 4.70 -54.04 127.01
CA ASP A 31 3.78 -54.62 128.01
C ASP A 31 4.05 -56.11 128.31
N MET A 32 5.33 -56.48 128.38
CA MET A 32 5.75 -57.86 128.74
C MET A 32 6.96 -57.84 129.67
N ALA A 33 6.82 -57.20 130.84
CA ALA A 33 7.77 -57.32 131.93
C ALA A 33 7.05 -57.32 133.29
N GLY A 34 6.83 -58.52 133.82
CA GLY A 34 6.83 -58.77 135.26
C GLY A 34 5.54 -58.50 136.02
N GLN A 35 4.64 -59.49 136.03
CA GLN A 35 3.75 -59.67 137.18
C GLN A 35 3.47 -61.16 137.40
N THR A 36 4.40 -61.80 138.11
CA THR A 36 4.19 -63.09 138.76
C THR A 36 3.70 -62.86 140.18
N ASP A 37 2.73 -63.68 140.58
CA ASP A 37 2.24 -63.89 141.94
C ASP A 37 1.61 -62.71 142.68
N SER A 38 0.27 -62.65 142.60
CA SER A 38 -0.58 -62.62 143.79
C SER A 38 -1.98 -63.08 143.43
N SER A 39 -2.25 -64.37 143.65
CA SER A 39 -3.58 -64.91 143.83
C SER A 39 -4.16 -64.37 145.15
N GLU A 40 -4.69 -63.15 145.15
CA GLU A 40 -5.36 -62.60 146.33
C GLU A 40 -6.58 -61.76 145.94
N SER A 41 -7.73 -62.19 146.46
CA SER A 41 -9.04 -61.54 146.40
C SER A 41 -9.73 -61.55 145.01
N MET A 42 -10.71 -62.44 144.88
CA MET A 42 -11.91 -62.09 144.10
C MET A 42 -12.62 -60.98 144.87
N ASN A 43 -12.19 -59.74 144.63
CA ASN A 43 -12.87 -58.57 145.16
C ASN A 43 -14.18 -58.42 144.39
N TYR A 44 -15.30 -58.69 145.06
CA TYR A 44 -16.62 -58.39 144.52
C TYR A 44 -16.68 -56.89 144.30
N ILE A 45 -16.67 -56.44 143.04
CA ILE A 45 -16.88 -55.03 142.69
C ILE A 45 -18.13 -54.55 143.43
N THR A 46 -17.95 -53.58 144.32
CA THR A 46 -19.07 -52.93 145.01
C THR A 46 -19.88 -52.13 144.00
N ARG A 47 -21.20 -52.04 144.21
CA ARG A 47 -22.14 -51.37 143.31
C ARG A 47 -21.72 -49.94 142.96
N ASP A 48 -21.13 -49.23 143.93
CA ASP A 48 -20.65 -47.86 143.77
C ASP A 48 -19.41 -47.79 142.86
N GLU A 49 -18.52 -48.78 142.94
CA GLU A 49 -17.33 -48.88 142.09
C GLU A 49 -17.70 -49.28 140.66
N PHE A 50 -18.72 -50.13 140.48
CA PHE A 50 -19.30 -50.41 139.16
C PHE A 50 -19.93 -49.15 138.55
N SER A 51 -20.70 -48.39 139.33
CA SER A 51 -21.34 -47.15 138.88
C SER A 51 -20.32 -46.09 138.46
N ALA A 52 -19.25 -45.91 139.24
CA ALA A 52 -18.17 -44.99 138.90
C ALA A 52 -17.43 -45.39 137.62
N ARG A 53 -17.22 -46.70 137.40
CA ARG A 53 -16.62 -47.20 136.15
C ARG A 53 -17.53 -46.98 134.94
N ILE A 54 -18.84 -47.09 135.09
CA ILE A 54 -19.81 -46.78 134.02
C ILE A 54 -19.77 -45.29 133.67
N GLU A 55 -19.77 -44.40 134.65
CA GLU A 55 -19.68 -42.95 134.43
C GLU A 55 -18.38 -42.54 133.70
N VAL A 56 -17.25 -43.18 134.04
CA VAL A 56 -15.97 -42.99 133.33
C VAL A 56 -16.03 -43.51 131.89
N ILE A 57 -16.76 -44.59 131.64
CA ILE A 57 -16.97 -45.12 130.29
C ILE A 57 -17.86 -44.17 129.47
N GLU A 58 -18.95 -43.67 130.04
CA GLU A 58 -19.86 -42.72 129.40
C GLU A 58 -19.15 -41.43 129.01
N THR A 59 -18.43 -40.81 129.95
CA THR A 59 -17.63 -39.60 129.68
C THR A 59 -16.55 -39.83 128.61
N ARG A 60 -15.92 -41.01 128.59
CA ARG A 60 -14.97 -41.38 127.53
C ARG A 60 -15.64 -41.60 126.18
N ILE A 61 -16.85 -42.17 126.16
CA ILE A 61 -17.63 -42.35 124.93
C ILE A 61 -18.03 -40.99 124.38
N ASP A 62 -18.54 -40.08 125.20
CA ASP A 62 -18.94 -38.74 124.78
C ASP A 62 -17.75 -37.93 124.24
N ALA A 63 -16.62 -37.92 124.94
CA ALA A 63 -15.40 -37.26 124.47
C ALA A 63 -14.92 -37.83 123.12
N ARG A 64 -15.13 -39.13 122.90
CA ARG A 64 -14.76 -39.80 121.65
C ARG A 64 -15.77 -39.51 120.53
N ILE A 65 -17.06 -39.43 120.83
CA ILE A 65 -18.10 -39.00 119.89
C ILE A 65 -17.85 -37.55 119.48
N GLU A 66 -17.57 -36.65 120.42
CA GLU A 66 -17.26 -35.24 120.14
C GLU A 66 -15.99 -35.10 119.30
N SER A 67 -14.94 -35.88 119.62
CA SER A 67 -13.72 -35.95 118.80
C SER A 67 -13.98 -36.47 117.39
N MET A 68 -14.85 -37.46 117.22
CA MET A 68 -15.24 -37.99 115.92
C MET A 68 -16.07 -36.97 115.13
N SER A 69 -17.06 -36.32 115.75
CA SER A 69 -17.87 -35.26 115.12
C SER A 69 -17.00 -34.11 114.64
N ALA A 70 -16.08 -33.61 115.48
CA ALA A 70 -15.13 -32.57 115.09
C ALA A 70 -14.24 -32.97 113.90
N LYS A 71 -13.83 -34.25 113.82
CA LYS A 71 -13.07 -34.78 112.66
C LYS A 71 -13.93 -34.88 111.41
N ILE A 72 -15.20 -35.30 111.54
CA ILE A 72 -16.14 -35.37 110.41
C ILE A 72 -16.40 -33.96 109.86
N ASP A 73 -16.65 -32.98 110.73
CA ASP A 73 -16.87 -31.59 110.33
C ASP A 73 -15.62 -31.00 109.67
N GLY A 74 -14.44 -31.27 110.23
CA GLY A 74 -13.16 -30.90 109.61
C GLY A 74 -12.97 -31.51 108.22
N PHE A 75 -13.34 -32.79 108.05
CA PHE A 75 -13.26 -33.47 106.77
C PHE A 75 -14.26 -32.92 105.75
N LEU A 76 -15.51 -32.66 106.16
CA LEU A 76 -16.55 -32.09 105.29
C LEU A 76 -16.18 -30.67 104.84
N THR A 77 -15.64 -29.86 105.74
CA THR A 77 -15.16 -28.50 105.43
C THR A 77 -14.00 -28.56 104.44
N GLN A 78 -13.03 -29.46 104.68
CA GLN A 78 -11.92 -29.67 103.76
C GLN A 78 -12.37 -30.21 102.40
N GLN A 79 -13.40 -31.06 102.36
CA GLN A 79 -14.01 -31.52 101.10
C GLN A 79 -14.66 -30.36 100.35
N ALA A 80 -15.49 -29.56 101.02
CA ALA A 80 -16.15 -28.41 100.42
C ALA A 80 -15.14 -27.39 99.87
N GLU A 81 -14.04 -27.14 100.59
CA GLU A 81 -12.95 -26.29 100.09
C GLU A 81 -12.26 -26.88 98.86
N ARG A 82 -11.92 -28.19 98.87
CA ARG A 82 -11.32 -28.83 97.69
C ARG A 82 -12.23 -28.81 96.47
N ASP A 83 -13.52 -29.05 96.66
CA ASP A 83 -14.49 -29.06 95.58
C ASP A 83 -14.72 -27.65 95.03
N LYS A 84 -14.75 -26.65 95.91
CA LYS A 84 -14.80 -25.23 95.51
C LYS A 84 -13.57 -24.83 94.70
N VAL A 85 -12.37 -25.16 95.16
CA VAL A 85 -11.12 -24.85 94.44
C VAL A 85 -11.07 -25.54 93.07
N ARG A 86 -11.57 -26.79 92.98
CA ARG A 86 -11.68 -27.49 91.70
C ARG A 86 -12.62 -26.80 90.73
N LEU A 87 -13.81 -26.40 91.19
CA LEU A 87 -14.77 -25.68 90.35
C LEU A 87 -14.22 -24.33 89.88
N GLU A 88 -13.57 -23.55 90.74
CA GLU A 88 -12.93 -22.28 90.36
C GLU A 88 -11.77 -22.51 89.37
N GLN A 89 -11.01 -23.59 89.53
CA GLN A 89 -9.95 -23.96 88.60
C GLN A 89 -10.50 -24.39 87.23
N GLU A 90 -11.60 -25.14 87.19
CA GLU A 90 -12.27 -25.52 85.94
C GLU A 90 -12.86 -24.29 85.24
N GLN A 91 -13.55 -23.42 85.97
CA GLN A 91 -14.11 -22.17 85.43
C GLN A 91 -13.03 -21.25 84.88
N SER A 92 -11.91 -21.09 85.58
CA SER A 92 -10.79 -20.27 85.09
C SER A 92 -10.13 -20.88 83.85
N GLN A 93 -10.02 -22.21 83.78
CA GLN A 93 -9.53 -22.89 82.59
C GLN A 93 -10.49 -22.76 81.40
N GLU A 94 -11.80 -22.91 81.61
CA GLU A 94 -12.80 -22.73 80.56
C GLU A 94 -12.85 -21.28 80.08
N ALA A 95 -12.80 -20.31 80.99
CA ALA A 95 -12.72 -18.89 80.63
C ALA A 95 -11.47 -18.60 79.78
N ALA A 96 -10.30 -19.12 80.17
CA ALA A 96 -9.06 -18.95 79.40
C ALA A 96 -9.13 -19.63 78.02
N ARG A 97 -9.80 -20.78 77.92
CA ARG A 97 -10.03 -21.47 76.64
C ARG A 97 -10.94 -20.67 75.71
N LEU A 98 -12.05 -20.16 76.23
CA LEU A 98 -13.00 -19.35 75.46
C LEU A 98 -12.37 -18.03 75.00
N GLU A 99 -11.54 -17.40 75.84
CA GLU A 99 -10.80 -16.19 75.47
C GLU A 99 -9.79 -16.47 74.35
N LEU A 100 -9.04 -17.58 74.43
CA LEU A 100 -8.12 -18.00 73.38
C LEU A 100 -8.87 -18.28 72.06
N GLU A 101 -10.01 -18.96 72.14
CA GLU A 101 -10.84 -19.27 70.96
C GLU A 101 -11.42 -17.99 70.34
N ALA A 102 -11.93 -17.06 71.16
CA ALA A 102 -12.43 -15.77 70.69
C ALA A 102 -11.34 -14.95 69.99
N THR A 103 -10.16 -14.84 70.58
CA THR A 103 -9.04 -14.12 69.95
C THR A 103 -8.53 -14.79 68.69
N ARG A 104 -8.60 -16.13 68.60
CA ARG A 104 -8.29 -16.87 67.38
C ARG A 104 -9.30 -16.56 66.28
N LEU A 105 -10.58 -16.61 66.59
CA LEU A 105 -11.66 -16.37 65.64
C LEU A 105 -11.64 -14.92 65.14
N GLU A 106 -11.32 -13.96 66.00
CA GLU A 106 -11.13 -12.55 65.62
C GLU A 106 -9.92 -12.36 64.69
N ARG A 107 -8.81 -13.08 64.94
CA ARG A 107 -7.66 -13.10 64.02
C ARG A 107 -8.02 -13.73 62.68
N GLU A 108 -8.78 -14.82 62.66
CA GLU A 108 -9.22 -15.46 61.41
C GLU A 108 -10.14 -14.51 60.61
N ARG A 109 -11.13 -13.88 61.25
CA ARG A 109 -12.00 -12.88 60.60
C ARG A 109 -11.25 -11.68 60.05
N SER A 110 -10.30 -11.13 60.82
CA SER A 110 -9.49 -10.00 60.34
C SER A 110 -8.57 -10.38 59.18
N GLN A 111 -8.02 -11.59 59.19
CA GLN A 111 -7.24 -12.11 58.06
C GLN A 111 -8.11 -12.32 56.82
N GLU A 112 -9.30 -12.89 56.95
CA GLU A 112 -10.23 -13.08 55.84
C GLU A 112 -10.70 -11.75 55.26
N ALA A 113 -11.05 -10.78 56.11
CA ALA A 113 -11.41 -9.43 55.68
C ALA A 113 -10.26 -8.78 54.88
N ALA A 114 -9.02 -8.88 55.38
CA ALA A 114 -7.86 -8.36 54.68
C ALA A 114 -7.57 -9.08 53.36
N ARG A 115 -7.84 -10.39 53.27
CA ARG A 115 -7.74 -11.16 52.01
C ARG A 115 -8.77 -10.68 51.00
N LEU A 116 -10.03 -10.56 51.41
CA LEU A 116 -11.12 -10.16 50.53
C LEU A 116 -10.96 -8.72 50.03
N GLU A 117 -10.43 -7.82 50.88
CA GLU A 117 -10.09 -6.46 50.47
C GLU A 117 -8.96 -6.41 49.42
N ARG A 118 -7.93 -7.25 49.58
CA ARG A 118 -6.87 -7.40 48.58
C ARG A 118 -7.40 -7.96 47.27
N GLU A 119 -8.26 -8.97 47.31
CA GLU A 119 -8.89 -9.54 46.12
C GLU A 119 -9.74 -8.51 45.39
N ARG A 120 -10.59 -7.74 46.10
CA ARG A 120 -11.38 -6.66 45.51
C ARG A 120 -10.51 -5.58 44.88
N SER A 121 -9.40 -5.22 45.53
CA SER A 121 -8.45 -4.23 45.00
C SER A 121 -7.74 -4.75 43.75
N GLN A 122 -7.33 -6.03 43.74
CA GLN A 122 -6.74 -6.67 42.57
C GLN A 122 -7.74 -6.76 41.42
N GLU A 123 -8.98 -7.16 41.68
CA GLU A 123 -10.04 -7.23 40.66
C GLU A 123 -10.33 -5.85 40.07
N LYS A 124 -10.44 -4.81 40.92
CA LYS A 124 -10.60 -3.44 40.46
C LYS A 124 -9.47 -3.00 39.52
N VAL A 125 -8.21 -3.26 39.89
CA VAL A 125 -7.05 -2.96 39.04
C VAL A 125 -7.09 -3.75 37.74
N ARG A 126 -7.50 -5.03 37.77
CA ARG A 126 -7.64 -5.84 36.55
C ARG A 126 -8.71 -5.29 35.61
N LEU A 127 -9.86 -4.88 36.14
CA LEU A 127 -10.94 -4.27 35.36
C LEU A 127 -10.51 -2.93 34.76
N GLU A 128 -9.87 -2.06 35.54
CA GLU A 128 -9.31 -0.79 35.05
C GLU A 128 -8.27 -1.04 33.95
N GLN A 129 -7.39 -2.03 34.12
CA GLN A 129 -6.40 -2.41 33.10
C GLN A 129 -7.07 -2.95 31.83
N GLU A 130 -8.13 -3.75 31.96
CA GLU A 130 -8.87 -4.28 30.82
C GLU A 130 -9.61 -3.17 30.05
N GLN A 131 -10.22 -2.23 30.77
CA GLN A 131 -10.85 -1.04 30.18
C GLN A 131 -9.83 -0.19 29.44
N ALA A 132 -8.70 0.14 30.07
CA ALA A 132 -7.62 0.90 29.43
C ALA A 132 -7.08 0.19 28.18
N ARG A 133 -6.97 -1.15 28.19
CA ARG A 133 -6.59 -1.93 27.00
C ARG A 133 -7.62 -1.84 25.88
N LYS A 134 -8.92 -1.91 26.21
CA LYS A 134 -10.01 -1.79 25.23
C LYS A 134 -10.04 -0.39 24.61
N GLU A 135 -9.89 0.65 25.43
CA GLU A 135 -9.82 2.04 24.97
C GLU A 135 -8.61 2.27 24.07
N ALA A 136 -7.41 1.85 24.48
CA ALA A 136 -6.21 1.98 23.66
C ALA A 136 -6.31 1.20 22.34
N ARG A 137 -7.00 0.06 22.32
CA ARG A 137 -7.27 -0.70 21.08
C ARG A 137 -8.19 0.09 20.15
N LEU A 138 -9.25 0.67 20.68
CA LEU A 138 -10.23 1.43 19.90
C LEU A 138 -9.62 2.75 19.37
N GLU A 139 -8.76 3.40 20.14
CA GLU A 139 -8.00 4.57 19.71
C GLU A 139 -7.03 4.24 18.57
N ARG A 140 -6.32 3.11 18.65
CA ARG A 140 -5.48 2.61 17.55
C ARG A 140 -6.28 2.32 16.28
N GLU A 141 -7.48 1.76 16.43
CA GLU A 141 -8.35 1.49 15.29
C GLU A 141 -8.83 2.78 14.62
N ARG A 142 -9.25 3.78 15.41
CA ARG A 142 -9.62 5.11 14.90
C ARG A 142 -8.48 5.78 14.16
N THR A 143 -7.29 5.82 14.75
CA THR A 143 -6.11 6.43 14.11
C THR A 143 -5.70 5.69 12.84
N GLN A 144 -5.81 4.35 12.83
CA GLN A 144 -5.57 3.55 11.63
C GLN A 144 -6.59 3.84 10.53
N GLU A 145 -7.87 4.00 10.89
CA GLU A 145 -8.94 4.34 9.95
C GLU A 145 -8.77 5.76 9.39
N GLU A 146 -8.39 6.73 10.22
CA GLU A 146 -8.06 8.09 9.76
C GLU A 146 -6.88 8.08 8.77
N VAL A 147 -5.83 7.31 9.05
CA VAL A 147 -4.70 7.10 8.12
C VAL A 147 -5.16 6.41 6.84
N ARG A 148 -6.08 5.43 6.92
CA ARG A 148 -6.65 4.77 5.74
C ARG A 148 -7.43 5.76 4.88
N LEU A 149 -8.33 6.54 5.49
CA LEU A 149 -9.16 7.52 4.79
C LEU A 149 -8.35 8.65 4.17
N THR A 150 -7.32 9.15 4.87
CA THR A 150 -6.40 10.15 4.31
C THR A 150 -5.64 9.61 3.11
N ARG A 151 -5.17 8.36 3.17
CA ARG A 151 -4.53 7.69 2.04
C ARG A 151 -5.49 7.49 0.87
N GLU A 152 -6.72 7.06 1.12
CA GLU A 152 -7.74 6.86 0.08
C GLU A 152 -8.08 8.19 -0.61
N ARG A 153 -8.31 9.27 0.15
CA ARG A 153 -8.51 10.61 -0.43
C ARG A 153 -7.35 11.05 -1.31
N TYR A 154 -6.11 10.89 -0.85
CA TYR A 154 -4.93 11.24 -1.66
C TYR A 154 -4.86 10.45 -2.97
N LEU A 155 -5.21 9.15 -2.94
CA LEU A 155 -5.22 8.31 -4.14
C LEU A 155 -6.35 8.72 -5.10
N GLU A 156 -7.51 9.10 -4.59
CA GLU A 156 -8.62 9.61 -5.39
C GLU A 156 -8.26 10.96 -6.03
N ASP A 157 -7.71 11.90 -5.27
CA ASP A 157 -7.24 13.19 -5.79
C ASP A 157 -6.18 12.98 -6.89
N PHE A 158 -5.25 12.05 -6.67
CA PHE A 158 -4.25 11.71 -7.68
C PHE A 158 -4.87 11.12 -8.95
N ARG A 159 -5.86 10.23 -8.82
CA ARG A 159 -6.59 9.68 -9.98
C ARG A 159 -7.34 10.77 -10.74
N GLN A 160 -8.05 11.64 -10.03
CA GLN A 160 -8.77 12.76 -10.63
C GLN A 160 -7.82 13.69 -11.38
N GLU A 161 -6.64 13.96 -10.81
CA GLU A 161 -5.64 14.80 -11.47
C GLU A 161 -5.07 14.14 -12.74
N GLN A 162 -4.82 12.84 -12.72
CA GLN A 162 -4.41 12.10 -13.93
C GLN A 162 -5.47 12.15 -15.03
N GLU A 163 -6.75 12.03 -14.67
CA GLU A 163 -7.85 12.16 -15.64
C GLU A 163 -7.96 13.58 -16.20
N ARG A 164 -7.78 14.60 -15.37
CA ARG A 164 -7.74 16.01 -15.83
C ARG A 164 -6.61 16.23 -16.82
N ILE A 165 -5.41 15.73 -16.54
CA ILE A 165 -4.26 15.82 -17.44
C ILE A 165 -4.55 15.10 -18.76
N ARG A 166 -5.14 13.90 -18.71
CA ARG A 166 -5.52 13.14 -19.90
C ARG A 166 -6.52 13.91 -20.77
N LEU A 167 -7.61 14.40 -20.16
CA LEU A 167 -8.64 15.18 -20.87
C LEU A 167 -8.07 16.49 -21.42
N ALA A 168 -7.16 17.15 -20.70
CA ALA A 168 -6.49 18.35 -21.19
C ALA A 168 -5.62 18.05 -22.43
N ARG A 169 -4.91 16.92 -22.45
CA ARG A 169 -4.14 16.46 -23.62
C ARG A 169 -5.04 16.11 -24.79
N GLU A 170 -6.13 15.39 -24.55
CA GLU A 170 -7.11 15.05 -25.60
C GLU A 170 -7.70 16.32 -26.22
N LYS A 171 -8.12 17.30 -25.40
CA LYS A 171 -8.60 18.61 -25.88
C LYS A 171 -7.53 19.40 -26.63
N ALA A 172 -6.27 19.36 -26.19
CA ALA A 172 -5.17 20.02 -26.88
C ALA A 172 -4.89 19.36 -28.24
N ASN A 173 -4.93 18.03 -28.30
CA ASN A 173 -4.78 17.28 -29.54
C ASN A 173 -5.92 17.56 -30.52
N GLU A 174 -7.16 17.61 -30.05
CA GLU A 174 -8.33 17.95 -30.87
C GLU A 174 -8.20 19.37 -31.45
N LYS A 175 -7.81 20.35 -30.63
CA LYS A 175 -7.54 21.72 -31.11
C LYS A 175 -6.42 21.75 -32.16
N ALA A 176 -5.32 21.05 -31.92
CA ALA A 176 -4.20 20.98 -32.86
C ALA A 176 -4.62 20.31 -34.18
N TRP A 177 -5.45 19.27 -34.11
CA TRP A 177 -6.00 18.61 -35.29
C TRP A 177 -6.91 19.55 -36.10
N LEU A 178 -7.81 20.28 -35.45
CA LEU A 178 -8.68 21.28 -36.11
C LEU A 178 -7.87 22.42 -36.74
N GLU A 179 -6.80 22.87 -36.10
CA GLU A 179 -5.90 23.88 -36.69
C GLU A 179 -5.19 23.34 -37.93
N ARG A 180 -4.68 22.09 -37.88
CA ARG A 180 -4.09 21.43 -39.04
C ARG A 180 -5.09 21.25 -40.17
N GLU A 181 -6.33 20.87 -39.88
CA GLU A 181 -7.36 20.74 -40.90
C GLU A 181 -7.66 22.09 -41.55
N LYS A 182 -7.77 23.16 -40.76
CA LYS A 182 -7.93 24.53 -41.28
C LYS A 182 -6.74 24.97 -42.15
N THR A 183 -5.51 24.63 -41.77
CA THR A 183 -4.34 24.99 -42.59
C THR A 183 -4.31 24.17 -43.88
N GLU A 184 -4.62 22.87 -43.83
CA GLU A 184 -4.75 22.03 -45.02
C GLU A 184 -5.83 22.56 -45.97
N GLN A 185 -7.01 22.94 -45.46
CA GLN A 185 -8.07 23.52 -46.28
C GLN A 185 -7.61 24.82 -46.95
N ARG A 186 -6.89 25.69 -46.24
CA ARG A 186 -6.31 26.90 -46.82
C ARG A 186 -5.30 26.59 -47.92
N ILE A 187 -4.44 25.59 -47.73
CA ILE A 187 -3.48 25.16 -48.76
C ILE A 187 -4.21 24.60 -49.98
N ARG A 188 -5.23 23.76 -49.80
CA ARG A 188 -6.04 23.22 -50.91
C ARG A 188 -6.70 24.33 -51.72
N LEU A 189 -7.34 25.29 -51.07
CA LEU A 189 -7.95 26.45 -51.74
C LEU A 189 -6.91 27.32 -52.45
N ALA A 190 -5.73 27.52 -51.86
CA ALA A 190 -4.65 28.26 -52.50
C ALA A 190 -4.12 27.52 -53.74
N GLN A 191 -3.93 26.20 -53.65
CA GLN A 191 -3.54 25.36 -54.78
C GLN A 191 -4.58 25.43 -55.90
N GLU A 192 -5.86 25.28 -55.58
CA GLU A 192 -6.95 25.37 -56.57
C GLU A 192 -6.94 26.72 -57.30
N LYS A 193 -6.77 27.84 -56.57
CA LYS A 193 -6.61 29.17 -57.18
C LYS A 193 -5.41 29.24 -58.12
N VAL A 194 -4.27 28.67 -57.73
CA VAL A 194 -3.07 28.61 -58.58
C VAL A 194 -3.32 27.76 -59.84
N HIS A 195 -4.06 26.65 -59.72
CA HIS A 195 -4.50 25.86 -60.87
C HIS A 195 -5.41 26.69 -61.79
N GLN A 196 -6.43 27.35 -61.26
CA GLN A 196 -7.32 28.22 -62.02
C GLN A 196 -6.57 29.38 -62.71
N GLU A 197 -5.59 30.00 -62.04
CA GLU A 197 -4.77 31.04 -62.65
C GLU A 197 -3.89 30.50 -63.77
N ARG A 198 -3.29 29.32 -63.61
CA ARG A 198 -2.53 28.66 -64.67
C ARG A 198 -3.41 28.32 -65.86
N ASP A 199 -4.59 27.76 -65.62
CA ASP A 199 -5.54 27.41 -66.68
C ASP A 199 -5.98 28.66 -67.47
N LYS A 200 -6.26 29.77 -66.78
CA LYS A 200 -6.53 31.07 -67.42
C LYS A 200 -5.35 31.55 -68.27
N ARG A 201 -4.11 31.42 -67.79
CA ARG A 201 -2.90 31.79 -68.55
C ARG A 201 -2.70 30.90 -69.76
N TYR A 202 -2.91 29.59 -69.64
CA TYR A 202 -2.83 28.66 -70.76
C TYR A 202 -3.92 28.90 -71.80
N ALA A 203 -5.16 29.17 -71.37
CA ALA A 203 -6.24 29.54 -72.28
C ALA A 203 -5.93 30.83 -73.05
N LEU A 204 -5.43 31.87 -72.37
CA LEU A 204 -5.03 33.13 -73.01
C LEU A 204 -3.85 32.94 -73.97
N MET A 205 -2.86 32.13 -73.59
CA MET A 205 -1.70 31.80 -74.42
C MET A 205 -2.12 31.01 -75.66
N THR A 206 -2.99 30.01 -75.52
CA THR A 206 -3.53 29.23 -76.62
C THR A 206 -4.29 30.12 -77.60
N ALA A 207 -5.19 30.98 -77.10
CA ALA A 207 -5.91 31.96 -77.93
C ALA A 207 -5.00 33.01 -78.59
N ARG A 208 -3.82 33.29 -78.03
CA ARG A 208 -2.79 34.11 -78.69
C ARG A 208 -2.07 33.29 -79.77
N MET A 209 -1.77 32.03 -79.50
CA MET A 209 -1.08 31.14 -80.43
C MET A 209 -1.94 30.86 -81.66
N ASP A 210 -3.24 30.59 -81.50
CA ASP A 210 -4.19 30.41 -82.62
C ASP A 210 -4.21 31.64 -83.53
N ARG A 211 -4.34 32.84 -82.94
CA ARG A 211 -4.27 34.11 -83.71
C ARG A 211 -2.92 34.33 -84.38
N SER A 212 -1.82 33.84 -83.81
CA SER A 212 -0.51 33.92 -84.44
C SER A 212 -0.37 32.92 -85.58
N LEU A 213 -0.94 31.72 -85.45
CA LEU A 213 -0.97 30.70 -86.49
C LEU A 213 -1.82 31.15 -87.68
N GLU A 214 -2.98 31.76 -87.43
CA GLU A 214 -3.79 32.37 -88.51
C GLU A 214 -2.99 33.42 -89.28
N ARG A 215 -2.28 34.32 -88.58
CA ARG A 215 -1.41 35.32 -89.24
C ARG A 215 -0.25 34.68 -90.00
N ILE A 216 0.31 33.60 -89.47
CA ILE A 216 1.38 32.85 -90.15
C ILE A 216 0.83 32.17 -91.40
N ASP A 217 -0.36 31.57 -91.36
CA ASP A 217 -1.02 30.97 -92.52
C ASP A 217 -1.37 32.03 -93.59
N GLU A 218 -1.85 33.20 -93.19
CA GLU A 218 -2.07 34.33 -94.10
C GLU A 218 -0.76 34.83 -94.72
N ALA A 219 0.29 34.99 -93.91
CA ALA A 219 1.61 35.36 -94.40
C ALA A 219 2.19 34.28 -95.34
N MET A 220 2.02 32.99 -95.02
CA MET A 220 2.43 31.89 -95.86
C MET A 220 1.67 31.87 -97.19
N ARG A 221 0.37 32.17 -97.20
CA ARG A 221 -0.39 32.36 -98.44
C ARG A 221 0.20 33.50 -99.28
N MET A 222 0.48 34.67 -98.69
CA MET A 222 1.10 35.79 -99.42
C MET A 222 2.52 35.46 -99.91
N VAL A 223 3.32 34.72 -99.14
CA VAL A 223 4.64 34.26 -99.56
C VAL A 223 4.53 33.26 -100.72
N SER A 224 3.54 32.36 -100.69
CA SER A 224 3.30 31.41 -101.77
C SER A 224 2.90 32.11 -103.07
N THR A 225 2.08 33.17 -103.00
CA THR A 225 1.72 33.97 -104.17
C THR A 225 2.90 34.78 -104.68
N ASN A 226 3.73 35.33 -103.80
CA ASN A 226 4.96 36.03 -104.22
C ASN A 226 5.97 35.09 -104.87
N LYS A 227 6.12 33.86 -104.35
CA LYS A 227 7.00 32.86 -104.96
C LYS A 227 6.48 32.42 -106.33
N ALA A 228 5.16 32.25 -106.50
CA ALA A 228 4.56 31.97 -107.81
C ALA A 228 4.77 33.13 -108.80
N ASN A 229 4.56 34.37 -108.37
CA ASN A 229 4.82 35.56 -109.18
C ASN A 229 6.31 35.69 -109.56
N TYR A 230 7.22 35.35 -108.64
CA TYR A 230 8.66 35.35 -108.90
C TYR A 230 9.03 34.32 -109.98
N TRP A 231 8.57 33.06 -109.86
CA TRP A 231 8.83 32.03 -110.88
C TRP A 231 8.21 32.39 -112.24
N ALA A 232 7.02 32.99 -112.26
CA ALA A 232 6.41 33.49 -113.48
C ALA A 232 7.27 34.58 -114.13
N ALA A 233 7.75 35.56 -113.35
CA ALA A 233 8.63 36.62 -113.84
C ALA A 233 9.97 36.08 -114.37
N THR A 234 10.58 35.12 -113.67
CA THR A 234 11.82 34.46 -114.13
C THR A 234 11.60 33.69 -115.43
N THR A 235 10.47 33.00 -115.58
CA THR A 235 10.13 32.26 -116.81
C THR A 235 9.98 33.21 -118.00
N VAL A 236 9.29 34.34 -117.81
CA VAL A 236 9.14 35.37 -118.85
C VAL A 236 10.50 35.95 -119.27
N HIS A 237 11.39 36.22 -118.31
CA HIS A 237 12.74 36.71 -118.62
C HIS A 237 13.55 35.69 -119.42
N PHE A 238 13.51 34.41 -119.06
CA PHE A 238 14.18 33.35 -119.82
C PHE A 238 13.64 33.25 -121.24
N LEU A 239 12.31 33.29 -121.40
CA LEU A 239 11.68 33.26 -122.72
C LEU A 239 12.09 34.46 -123.58
N GLY A 240 12.15 35.65 -122.98
CA GLY A 240 12.62 36.87 -123.62
C GLY A 240 14.07 36.79 -124.08
N MET A 241 14.98 36.27 -123.23
CA MET A 241 16.38 36.07 -123.60
C MET A 241 16.52 35.07 -124.77
N VAL A 242 15.78 33.97 -124.74
CA VAL A 242 15.77 32.98 -125.84
C VAL A 242 15.24 33.60 -127.12
N ALA A 243 14.15 34.36 -127.06
CA ALA A 243 13.58 35.04 -128.23
C ALA A 243 14.57 36.05 -128.84
N ILE A 244 15.30 36.82 -128.02
CA ILE A 244 16.33 37.75 -128.49
C ILE A 244 17.49 36.99 -129.15
N LEU A 245 17.94 35.87 -128.55
CA LEU A 245 19.01 35.04 -129.12
C LEU A 245 18.59 34.47 -130.48
N VAL A 246 17.39 33.89 -130.58
CA VAL A 246 16.87 33.34 -131.84
C VAL A 246 16.69 34.44 -132.88
N GLY A 247 16.12 35.59 -132.50
CA GLY A 247 15.96 36.75 -133.38
C GLY A 247 17.29 37.26 -133.91
N SER A 248 18.31 37.35 -133.06
CA SER A 248 19.65 37.78 -133.47
C SER A 248 20.34 36.77 -134.40
N TYR A 249 20.14 35.47 -134.19
CA TYR A 249 20.68 34.42 -135.07
C TYR A 249 20.08 34.50 -136.48
N TYR A 250 18.76 34.62 -136.59
CA TYR A 250 18.09 34.76 -137.89
C TYR A 250 18.42 36.09 -138.58
N ALA A 251 18.50 37.20 -137.83
CA ALA A 251 18.93 38.49 -138.38
C ALA A 251 20.38 38.44 -138.90
N ASN A 252 21.27 37.73 -138.19
CA ASN A 252 22.65 37.55 -138.63
C ASN A 252 22.74 36.69 -139.90
N GLN A 253 21.96 35.61 -140.02
CA GLN A 253 21.87 34.85 -141.28
C GLN A 253 21.38 35.72 -142.44
N ALA A 254 20.36 36.56 -142.22
CA ALA A 254 19.84 37.46 -143.25
C ALA A 254 20.93 38.46 -143.71
N ASN A 255 21.70 39.02 -142.78
CA ASN A 255 22.80 39.93 -143.12
C ASN A 255 23.94 39.24 -143.88
N VAL A 256 24.29 38.00 -143.52
CA VAL A 256 25.31 37.22 -144.24
C VAL A 256 24.84 36.91 -145.68
N LEU A 257 23.56 36.57 -145.86
CA LEU A 257 23.00 36.31 -147.19
C LEU A 257 22.99 37.58 -148.07
N VAL A 258 22.60 38.73 -147.52
CA VAL A 258 22.61 40.02 -148.24
C VAL A 258 24.03 40.44 -148.61
N THR A 259 24.99 40.31 -147.69
CA THR A 259 26.40 40.64 -147.97
C THR A 259 26.99 39.74 -149.04
N MET A 260 26.65 38.44 -149.06
CA MET A 260 27.09 37.49 -150.08
C MET A 260 26.53 37.83 -151.47
N GLN A 261 25.27 38.24 -151.58
CA GLN A 261 24.68 38.72 -152.85
C GLN A 261 25.33 40.02 -153.33
N THR A 262 25.62 40.93 -152.40
CA THR A 262 26.23 42.23 -152.72
C THR A 262 27.67 42.05 -153.20
N THR A 263 28.45 41.16 -152.56
CA THR A 263 29.82 40.85 -153.01
C THR A 263 29.85 40.14 -154.35
N LEU A 264 28.92 39.21 -154.61
CA LEU A 264 28.79 38.58 -155.93
C LEU A 264 28.48 39.59 -157.04
N ALA A 265 27.58 40.54 -156.78
CA ALA A 265 27.27 41.62 -157.73
C ALA A 265 28.48 42.55 -157.97
N MET A 266 29.23 42.89 -156.92
CA MET A 266 30.39 43.79 -157.02
C MET A 266 31.57 43.16 -157.78
N VAL A 267 31.80 41.84 -157.62
CA VAL A 267 32.85 41.12 -158.36
C VAL A 267 32.53 41.03 -159.86
N GLN A 268 31.25 40.95 -160.24
CA GLN A 268 30.84 40.99 -161.64
C GLN A 268 31.03 42.38 -162.27
N SER A 269 30.75 43.47 -161.52
CA SER A 269 30.92 44.83 -162.05
C SER A 269 32.39 45.25 -162.26
N VAL A 270 33.34 44.68 -161.51
CA VAL A 270 34.78 44.96 -161.72
C VAL A 270 35.33 44.26 -162.97
N LYS A 271 34.73 43.14 -163.38
CA LYS A 271 35.17 42.36 -164.54
C LYS A 271 34.85 43.05 -165.89
N GLU A 272 33.88 43.96 -165.94
CA GLU A 272 33.45 44.63 -167.17
C GLU A 272 34.22 45.93 -167.50
N ALA A 273 35.07 46.44 -166.59
CA ALA A 273 35.66 47.78 -166.70
C ALA A 273 37.11 47.85 -167.24
N GLY A 274 37.64 46.82 -167.93
CA GLY A 274 39.04 46.87 -168.39
C GLY A 274 39.38 45.99 -169.60
N ASN A 275 39.02 46.40 -170.82
CA ASN A 275 39.95 46.34 -171.96
C ASN A 275 39.49 47.14 -173.20
N SER A 276 40.48 47.70 -173.87
CA SER A 276 40.52 48.85 -174.79
C SER A 276 40.46 48.50 -176.30
N ALA A 277 40.00 49.44 -177.13
CA ALA A 277 40.25 49.48 -178.59
C ALA A 277 41.75 49.73 -178.90
N PRO A 278 42.29 49.33 -180.08
CA PRO A 278 42.45 50.30 -181.17
C PRO A 278 42.50 49.73 -182.61
N ALA A 279 42.62 50.67 -183.57
CA ALA A 279 43.21 50.60 -184.94
C ALA A 279 42.23 50.80 -186.12
N VAL A 280 42.53 51.84 -186.91
CA VAL A 280 41.89 52.23 -188.17
C VAL A 280 42.99 52.35 -189.24
N LEU A 281 42.74 51.88 -190.47
CA LEU A 281 43.39 52.35 -191.70
C LEU A 281 42.49 51.99 -192.90
N MET A 282 41.70 52.94 -193.44
CA MET A 282 41.99 53.81 -194.61
C MET A 282 41.77 53.16 -195.98
N THR A 283 40.87 53.74 -196.77
CA THR A 283 41.14 54.16 -198.17
C THR A 283 40.30 55.39 -198.54
N LEU A 284 41.02 56.43 -198.98
CA LEU A 284 40.73 57.57 -199.89
C LEU A 284 39.91 57.24 -201.17
N PRO A 285 39.75 58.14 -202.19
CA PRO A 285 39.60 59.61 -202.23
C PRO A 285 38.54 60.15 -203.26
N ALA A 286 38.36 61.48 -203.32
CA ALA A 286 38.11 62.37 -204.49
C ALA A 286 36.83 63.24 -204.49
N GLU A 287 37.06 64.50 -204.93
CA GLU A 287 36.19 65.69 -205.13
C GLU A 287 35.71 66.50 -203.92
#